data_AF-A0A1E3VTF5-F1
#
_entry.id   AF-A0A1E3VTF5-F1
#
_cell.length_a   1.000
_cell.length_b   1.000
_cell.length_c   1.000
_cell.angle_alpha   90.00
_cell.angle_beta   90.00
_cell.angle_gamma   90.00
#
_symmetry.space_group_name_H-M   'P 1'
#
loop_
_entity.id
_entity.type
_entity.pdbx_description
1 polymer ?
#
loop_
_entity_poly.entity_id
_entity_poly.type
_entity_poly.pdbx_seq_one_letter_code
_entity_poly.pdbx_strand_id
1 'polypeptide(L)'
;MKPHVILIDIIGLGAGVYDQCKVRGLPVRGINVGETAPTRENCMRLRDELWFKGREWFSDRACSIPKDDTLIAELVLPTYSYTAAGKIVVEAKSDLKKRGVASPDAADAFLLTFATRDKSKAMTPYFAETPESNWAA
;
A
#
# COMPACT_ATOMS: atom_id res chain seq x y z
N MET A 1 -7.71 -19.52 2.65
CA MET A 1 -6.29 -19.10 2.53
C MET A 1 -6.00 -18.08 3.63
N LYS A 2 -4.83 -18.11 4.28
CA LYS A 2 -4.42 -17.10 5.28
C LYS A 2 -3.37 -16.16 4.67
N PRO A 3 -3.42 -14.83 4.92
CA PRO A 3 -2.45 -13.89 4.39
C PRO A 3 -1.09 -14.08 5.07
N HIS A 4 0.00 -14.01 4.30
CA HIS A 4 1.37 -14.02 4.85
C HIS A 4 1.71 -12.71 5.56
N VAL A 5 1.17 -11.59 5.06
CA VAL A 5 1.33 -10.26 5.63
C VAL A 5 0.11 -9.42 5.30
N ILE A 6 -0.28 -8.56 6.24
CA ILE A 6 -1.33 -7.56 6.12
C ILE A 6 -0.65 -6.20 6.20
N LEU A 7 -0.82 -5.36 5.18
CA LEU A 7 -0.19 -4.04 5.09
C LEU A 7 -1.25 -2.99 5.36
N ILE A 8 -0.96 -2.04 6.25
CA ILE A 8 -1.91 -1.00 6.64
C ILE A 8 -1.21 0.35 6.55
N ASP A 9 -1.83 1.32 5.86
CA ASP A 9 -1.38 2.72 5.91
C ASP A 9 -1.68 3.32 7.28
N ILE A 10 -0.64 3.74 8.00
CA ILE A 10 -0.73 4.22 9.39
C ILE A 10 -0.69 5.75 9.51
N ILE A 11 -0.64 6.52 8.42
CA ILE A 11 -0.58 7.99 8.48
C ILE A 11 -1.88 8.60 9.01
N GLY A 12 -3.01 7.99 8.66
CA GLY A 12 -4.34 8.45 9.02
C GLY A 12 -5.00 7.54 10.05
N LEU A 13 -6.28 7.24 9.81
CA LEU A 13 -7.11 6.43 10.71
C LEU A 13 -6.65 4.96 10.84
N GLY A 14 -5.75 4.49 9.97
CA GLY A 14 -5.30 3.10 9.94
C GLY A 14 -4.43 2.68 11.14
N ALA A 15 -3.88 3.61 11.91
CA ALA A 15 -3.09 3.29 13.10
C ALA A 15 -3.89 2.46 14.12
N GLY A 16 -5.15 2.82 14.37
CA GLY A 16 -6.01 2.05 15.30
C GLY A 16 -6.33 0.64 14.80
N VAL A 17 -6.49 0.47 13.48
CA VAL A 17 -6.70 -0.86 12.87
C VAL A 17 -5.45 -1.72 13.01
N TYR A 18 -4.27 -1.12 12.76
CA TYR A 18 -2.98 -1.78 12.95
C TYR A 18 -2.78 -2.28 14.39
N ASP A 19 -3.10 -1.45 15.39
CA ASP A 19 -3.00 -1.83 16.80
C ASP A 19 -3.92 -3.01 17.14
N GLN A 20 -5.17 -3.00 16.64
CA GLN A 20 -6.10 -4.11 16.83
C GLN A 20 -5.61 -5.40 16.16
N CYS A 21 -5.04 -5.31 14.95
CA CYS A 21 -4.44 -6.46 14.28
C CYS A 21 -3.26 -7.03 15.06
N LYS A 22 -2.42 -6.16 15.66
CA LYS A 22 -1.31 -6.58 16.53
C LYS A 22 -1.78 -7.29 17.78
N VAL A 23 -2.78 -6.73 18.49
CA VAL A 23 -3.36 -7.36 19.69
C VAL A 23 -3.89 -8.75 19.40
N ARG A 24 -4.47 -8.96 18.20
CA ARG A 24 -4.99 -10.25 17.75
C ARG A 24 -3.93 -11.21 17.20
N GLY A 25 -2.64 -10.85 17.24
CA GLY A 25 -1.56 -11.69 16.74
C GLY A 25 -1.57 -11.90 15.22
N LEU A 26 -2.20 -11.01 14.45
CA LEU A 26 -2.23 -11.11 12.99
C LEU A 26 -0.87 -10.66 12.39
N PRO A 27 -0.46 -11.22 11.23
CA PRO A 27 0.81 -10.87 10.59
C PRO A 27 0.73 -9.49 9.94
N VAL A 28 0.71 -8.43 10.74
CA VAL A 28 0.45 -7.06 10.30
C VAL A 28 1.72 -6.22 10.25
N ARG A 29 1.82 -5.35 9.25
CA ARG A 29 2.89 -4.35 9.09
C ARG A 29 2.30 -3.00 8.73
N GLY A 30 2.61 -2.00 9.55
CA GLY A 30 2.28 -0.60 9.29
C GLY A 30 3.20 -0.01 8.23
N ILE A 31 2.62 0.75 7.31
CA ILE A 31 3.32 1.45 6.22
C ILE A 31 3.01 2.93 6.34
N ASN A 32 4.03 3.76 6.39
CA ASN A 32 3.87 5.20 6.29
C ASN A 32 4.16 5.63 4.85
N VAL A 33 3.10 5.75 4.04
CA VAL A 33 3.20 6.14 2.63
C VAL A 33 3.67 7.59 2.39
N GLY A 34 3.80 8.40 3.44
CA GLY A 34 4.24 9.79 3.41
C GLY A 34 5.74 9.94 3.62
N GLU A 35 6.41 8.85 4.00
CA GLU A 35 7.87 8.80 4.05
C GLU A 35 8.48 9.03 2.67
N THR A 36 9.71 9.53 2.65
CA THR A 36 10.47 9.67 1.40
C THR A 36 10.63 8.31 0.73
N ALA A 37 10.42 8.28 -0.58
CA ALA A 37 10.56 7.07 -1.37
C ALA A 37 11.97 6.44 -1.18
N PRO A 38 12.06 5.16 -0.79
CA PRO A 38 13.35 4.50 -0.57
C PRO A 38 14.10 4.09 -1.85
N THR A 39 13.53 4.27 -3.05
CA THR A 39 14.07 3.68 -4.30
C THR A 39 14.39 4.65 -5.45
N ARG A 40 14.76 4.07 -6.61
CA ARG A 40 15.45 4.64 -7.80
C ARG A 40 14.59 5.56 -8.67
N GLU A 41 13.29 5.33 -8.70
CA GLU A 41 12.38 6.24 -9.39
C GLU A 41 12.35 7.51 -8.54
N ASN A 42 12.67 8.65 -9.16
CA ASN A 42 12.84 9.94 -8.51
C ASN A 42 11.50 10.44 -7.93
N CYS A 43 10.88 9.71 -7.02
CA CYS A 43 9.56 9.93 -6.45
C CYS A 43 9.72 10.77 -5.17
N MET A 44 8.73 11.63 -4.91
CA MET A 44 8.75 12.46 -3.71
C MET A 44 8.49 11.60 -2.46
N ARG A 45 7.43 10.78 -2.48
CA ARG A 45 6.95 9.99 -1.35
C ARG A 45 6.85 8.50 -1.71
N LEU A 46 6.80 7.65 -0.70
CA LEU A 46 6.54 6.21 -0.86
C LEU A 46 5.20 5.97 -1.58
N ARG A 47 4.15 6.77 -1.31
CA ARG A 47 2.90 6.70 -2.08
C ARG A 47 3.16 6.84 -3.59
N ASP A 48 3.95 7.82 -3.98
CA ASP A 48 4.23 8.10 -5.39
C ASP A 48 4.96 6.90 -6.04
N GLU A 49 5.90 6.30 -5.30
CA GLU A 49 6.59 5.06 -5.71
C GLU A 49 5.64 3.87 -5.87
N LEU A 50 4.73 3.64 -4.91
CA LEU A 50 3.80 2.50 -4.97
C LEU A 50 2.85 2.59 -6.18
N TRP A 51 2.36 3.79 -6.48
CA TRP A 51 1.55 4.05 -7.67
C TRP A 51 2.30 3.73 -8.96
N PHE A 52 3.59 4.09 -9.03
CA PHE A 52 4.40 3.79 -10.21
C PHE A 52 4.72 2.30 -10.34
N LYS A 53 5.03 1.61 -9.24
CA LYS A 53 5.17 0.14 -9.23
C LYS A 53 3.92 -0.57 -9.73
N GLY A 54 2.74 -0.12 -9.30
CA GLY A 54 1.48 -0.66 -9.82
C GLY A 54 1.32 -0.43 -11.32
N ARG A 55 1.67 0.77 -11.81
CA ARG A 55 1.66 1.08 -13.24
C ARG A 55 2.61 0.16 -14.04
N GLU A 56 3.82 -0.07 -13.54
CA GLU A 56 4.79 -0.96 -14.17
C GLU A 56 4.29 -2.41 -14.19
N TRP A 57 3.74 -2.88 -13.08
CA TRP A 57 3.14 -4.21 -12.99
C TRP A 57 2.03 -4.44 -14.03
N PHE A 58 1.16 -3.44 -14.26
CA PHE A 58 0.17 -3.50 -15.34
C PHE A 58 0.80 -3.40 -16.74
N SER A 59 1.87 -2.63 -16.88
CA SER A 59 2.57 -2.44 -18.16
C SER A 59 3.25 -3.71 -18.66
N ASP A 60 3.69 -4.57 -17.74
CA ASP A 60 4.29 -5.87 -18.05
C ASP A 60 3.28 -6.87 -18.66
N ARG A 61 1.97 -6.63 -18.51
CA ARG A 61 0.87 -7.46 -19.03
C ARG A 61 0.90 -8.94 -18.58
N ALA A 62 1.76 -9.30 -17.64
CA ALA A 62 1.86 -10.64 -17.05
C ALA A 62 0.98 -10.79 -15.80
N CYS A 63 -0.01 -9.91 -15.63
CA CYS A 63 -0.86 -9.82 -14.46
C CYS A 63 -2.35 -9.88 -14.80
N SER A 64 -3.16 -10.20 -13.81
CA SER A 64 -4.62 -10.10 -13.87
C SER A 64 -5.16 -9.55 -12.57
N ILE A 65 -6.22 -8.75 -12.65
CA ILE A 65 -6.98 -8.28 -11.49
C ILE A 65 -8.44 -8.75 -11.58
N PRO A 66 -9.16 -8.81 -10.46
CA PRO A 66 -10.61 -9.03 -10.48
C PRO A 66 -11.31 -7.96 -11.32
N LYS A 67 -12.44 -8.34 -11.94
CA LYS A 67 -13.32 -7.39 -12.62
C LYS A 67 -14.13 -6.61 -11.58
N ASP A 68 -13.46 -5.63 -10.97
CA ASP A 68 -14.00 -4.72 -9.98
C ASP A 68 -14.00 -3.30 -10.57
N ASP A 69 -15.20 -2.81 -10.91
CA ASP A 69 -15.36 -1.52 -11.58
C ASP A 69 -14.91 -0.35 -10.67
N THR A 70 -15.02 -0.50 -9.35
CA THR A 70 -14.55 0.51 -8.39
C THR A 70 -13.03 0.58 -8.40
N LEU A 71 -12.36 -0.57 -8.27
CA LEU A 71 -10.89 -0.63 -8.31
C LEU A 71 -10.36 -0.08 -9.64
N ILE A 72 -10.94 -0.50 -10.77
CA ILE A 72 -10.51 -0.05 -12.09
C ILE A 72 -10.70 1.46 -12.24
N ALA A 73 -11.86 1.99 -11.84
CA ALA A 73 -12.12 3.42 -11.90
C ALA A 73 -11.12 4.21 -11.04
N GLU A 74 -10.86 3.75 -9.82
CA GLU A 74 -9.89 4.42 -8.94
C GLU A 74 -8.45 4.37 -9.44
N LEU A 75 -8.04 3.28 -10.12
CA LEU A 75 -6.69 3.14 -10.68
C LEU A 75 -6.41 4.09 -11.85
N VAL A 76 -7.43 4.46 -12.63
CA VAL A 76 -7.26 5.29 -13.83
C VAL A 76 -7.48 6.79 -13.58
N LEU A 77 -7.95 7.18 -12.40
CA LEU A 77 -8.33 8.56 -12.09
C LEU A 77 -7.14 9.48 -11.74
N PRO A 78 -6.17 9.07 -10.88
CA PRO A 78 -5.11 9.97 -10.45
C PRO A 78 -4.10 10.26 -11.54
N THR A 79 -3.68 11.51 -11.59
CA THR A 79 -2.61 11.98 -12.47
C THR A 79 -1.30 12.12 -11.70
N TYR A 80 -0.20 12.39 -12.42
CA TYR A 80 1.08 12.70 -11.80
C TYR A 80 1.72 13.93 -12.44
N SER A 81 2.59 14.59 -11.70
CA SER A 81 3.37 15.74 -12.14
C SER A 81 4.81 15.63 -11.66
N TYR A 82 5.63 16.62 -12.02
CA TYR A 82 7.02 16.71 -11.60
C TYR A 82 7.24 17.98 -10.76
N THR A 83 7.97 17.85 -9.66
CA THR A 83 8.48 18.99 -8.88
C THR A 83 9.57 19.73 -9.65
N ALA A 84 9.93 20.93 -9.18
CA ALA A 84 11.07 21.68 -9.71
C ALA A 84 12.41 20.90 -9.63
N ALA A 85 12.55 19.98 -8.68
CA ALA A 85 13.70 19.09 -8.55
C ALA A 85 13.61 17.84 -9.46
N GLY A 86 12.65 17.79 -10.38
CA GLY A 86 12.42 16.66 -11.28
C GLY A 86 11.78 15.45 -10.61
N LYS A 87 11.33 15.56 -9.36
CA LYS A 87 10.70 14.44 -8.64
C LYS A 87 9.27 14.21 -9.07
N ILE A 88 8.89 12.96 -9.26
CA ILE A 88 7.52 12.51 -9.55
C ILE A 88 6.64 12.69 -8.31
N VAL A 89 5.45 13.23 -8.52
CA VAL A 89 4.41 13.40 -7.50
C VAL A 89 3.09 12.94 -8.07
N VAL A 90 2.47 11.95 -7.44
CA VAL A 90 1.11 11.53 -7.75
C VAL A 90 0.13 12.46 -7.06
N GLU A 91 -0.95 12.79 -7.77
CA GLU A 91 -2.02 13.66 -7.31
C GLU A 91 -2.49 13.27 -5.90
N ALA A 92 -2.51 14.25 -4.99
CA ALA A 92 -2.87 14.02 -3.61
C ALA A 92 -4.37 13.79 -3.45
N LYS A 93 -4.77 13.03 -2.42
CA LYS A 93 -6.18 12.82 -2.06
C LYS A 93 -6.95 14.14 -1.90
N SER A 94 -6.30 15.17 -1.35
CA SER A 94 -6.89 16.50 -1.20
C SER A 94 -7.22 17.16 -2.54
N ASP A 95 -6.42 16.91 -3.57
CA ASP A 95 -6.60 17.53 -4.90
C ASP A 95 -7.63 16.77 -5.73
N LEU A 96 -7.67 15.44 -5.60
CA LEU A 96 -8.79 14.62 -6.10
C LEU A 96 -10.13 15.11 -5.50
N LYS A 97 -10.17 15.33 -4.19
CA LYS A 97 -11.36 15.85 -3.51
C LYS A 97 -11.77 17.22 -4.03
N LYS A 98 -10.82 18.13 -4.28
CA LYS A 98 -11.10 19.45 -4.89
C LYS A 98 -11.72 19.34 -6.27
N ARG A 99 -11.39 18.28 -7.02
CA ARG A 99 -11.98 17.98 -8.34
C ARG A 99 -13.33 17.24 -8.26
N GLY A 100 -13.86 17.00 -7.06
CA GLY A 100 -15.09 16.24 -6.85
C GLY A 100 -14.91 14.73 -6.99
N VAL A 101 -13.68 14.24 -6.97
CA VAL A 101 -13.35 12.82 -7.05
C VAL A 101 -13.14 12.28 -5.63
N ALA A 102 -13.74 11.12 -5.34
CA ALA A 102 -13.56 10.44 -4.05
C ALA A 102 -12.10 9.99 -3.85
N SER A 103 -11.74 9.69 -2.60
CA SER A 103 -10.42 9.12 -2.31
C SER A 103 -10.30 7.74 -2.97
N PRO A 104 -9.19 7.42 -3.65
CA PRO A 104 -9.00 6.15 -4.35
C PRO A 104 -8.54 5.07 -3.36
N ASP A 105 -9.38 4.74 -2.38
CA ASP A 105 -8.99 3.91 -1.24
C ASP A 105 -8.81 2.42 -1.60
N ALA A 106 -9.58 1.88 -2.56
CA ALA A 106 -9.38 0.54 -3.06
C ALA A 106 -8.09 0.44 -3.91
N ALA A 107 -7.81 1.44 -4.73
CA ALA A 107 -6.56 1.51 -5.48
C ALA A 107 -5.36 1.67 -4.54
N ASP A 108 -5.39 2.59 -3.56
CA ASP A 108 -4.32 2.74 -2.58
C ASP A 108 -4.11 1.44 -1.77
N ALA A 109 -5.19 0.73 -1.39
CA ALA A 109 -5.10 -0.56 -0.70
C ALA A 109 -4.43 -1.65 -1.57
N PHE A 110 -4.77 -1.72 -2.85
CA PHE A 110 -4.10 -2.61 -3.80
C PHE A 110 -2.61 -2.22 -3.94
N LEU A 111 -2.31 -0.93 -4.09
CA LEU A 111 -0.94 -0.44 -4.29
C LEU A 111 -0.05 -0.62 -3.05
N LEU A 112 -0.63 -0.62 -1.84
CA LEU A 112 0.09 -0.97 -0.62
C LEU A 112 0.73 -2.36 -0.69
N THR A 113 0.17 -3.29 -1.47
CA THR A 113 0.73 -4.64 -1.62
C THR A 113 2.16 -4.64 -2.19
N PHE A 114 2.51 -3.63 -2.99
CA PHE A 114 3.88 -3.45 -3.51
C PHE A 114 4.88 -2.92 -2.48
N ALA A 115 4.42 -2.60 -1.26
CA ALA A 115 5.29 -2.16 -0.16
C ALA A 115 6.02 -3.34 0.53
N THR A 116 5.68 -4.59 0.23
CA THR A 116 6.51 -5.75 0.64
C THR A 116 7.78 -5.73 -0.18
N ARG A 117 8.92 -5.42 0.47
CA ARG A 117 10.20 -5.36 -0.22
C ARG A 117 10.44 -6.63 -1.02
N ASP A 118 10.73 -6.41 -2.30
CA ASP A 118 11.40 -7.32 -3.20
C ASP A 118 12.84 -7.55 -2.72
N LYS A 119 13.00 -8.35 -1.65
CA LYS A 119 14.23 -9.07 -1.31
C LYS A 119 13.83 -10.29 -0.49
N SER A 120 14.14 -11.45 -1.03
CA SER A 120 14.49 -12.67 -0.31
C SER A 120 15.48 -12.38 0.82
N LYS A 121 14.99 -11.86 1.94
CA LYS A 121 15.56 -12.16 3.24
C LYS A 121 14.48 -12.95 3.94
N ALA A 122 14.81 -14.20 4.25
CA ALA A 122 14.01 -15.07 5.08
C ALA A 122 13.40 -14.24 6.21
N MET A 123 12.07 -14.21 6.24
CA MET A 123 11.31 -13.65 7.34
C MET A 123 11.80 -14.36 8.59
N THR A 124 12.62 -13.70 9.41
CA THR A 124 12.87 -14.20 10.76
C THR A 124 11.49 -14.21 11.42
N PRO A 125 10.97 -15.38 11.82
CA PRO A 125 9.64 -15.40 12.42
C PRO A 125 9.74 -14.59 13.71
N TYR A 126 9.03 -13.47 13.79
CA TYR A 126 8.76 -12.79 15.05
C TYR A 126 7.67 -13.58 15.80
N PHE A 127 7.84 -14.90 15.91
CA PHE A 127 7.15 -15.70 16.91
C PHE A 127 8.03 -15.62 18.15
N ALA A 128 7.91 -14.52 18.90
CA ALA A 128 8.17 -14.62 20.32
C ALA A 128 7.09 -15.55 20.85
N GLU A 129 7.50 -16.71 21.35
CA GLU A 129 6.64 -17.74 21.93
C GLU A 129 5.59 -17.10 22.84
N THR A 130 4.33 -17.12 22.40
CA THR A 130 3.20 -16.95 23.30
C THR A 130 2.65 -18.34 23.62
N PRO A 131 2.41 -18.67 24.91
CA PRO A 131 1.82 -19.95 25.27
C PRO A 131 0.40 -20.02 24.68
N GLU A 132 0.17 -21.06 23.89
CA GLU A 132 -1.09 -21.57 23.34
C GLU A 132 -2.29 -20.60 23.27
N SER A 133 -2.56 -20.09 22.08
CA SER A 133 -3.82 -19.38 21.77
C SER A 133 -4.89 -20.35 21.27
N ASN A 134 -5.95 -20.52 22.05
CA ASN A 134 -7.14 -21.33 21.77
C ASN A 134 -8.04 -20.71 20.68
N TRP A 135 -7.61 -20.72 19.42
CA TRP A 135 -8.47 -20.30 18.30
C TRP A 135 -9.26 -21.44 17.65
N ALA A 136 -9.39 -22.60 18.32
CA ALA A 136 -10.26 -23.70 17.88
C ALA A 136 -11.52 -23.78 18.76
N ALA A 137 -12.55 -23.01 18.39
CA ALA A 137 -13.96 -23.30 18.62
C ALA A 137 -14.80 -22.52 17.61
#